data_AF-A0A948ZFX3-F1
#
_entry.id   AF-A0A948ZFX3-F1
#
_cell.length_a   1.000
_cell.length_b   1.000
_cell.length_c   1.000
_cell.angle_alpha   90.00
_cell.angle_beta   90.00
_cell.angle_gamma   90.00
#
_symmetry.space_group_name_H-M   'P 1'
#
loop_
_entity.id
_entity.type
_entity.pdbx_description
1 polymer ?
#
loop_
_entity_poly.entity_id
_entity_poly.type
_entity_poly.pdbx_seq_one_letter_code
_entity_poly.pdbx_strand_id
1 'polypeptide(L)'
;MKKTTNFIILFVFSFSILISETNKDKNNLFENKKITALQLQYQKDIEKFNLLSNKKKSKLNKITQTKNINPPLSSAQINRYTNMSDIDLSLSDGNIVLSSTIADKFSVNSIGSLNLTMQDASTLNIKNETVTLKSGDIINIIGKNNIINVSDTFNIDGSLLFDADSQLTVNLTTDGAQVVLGSNLTLDLESNVELKFSGAGSVIFENGASINLKGTISSPTLYPSFILDNFASFSPDSSATVTIKGVGNVIVQNGAILDVRGYGNTKHLYIGNAESDDIDVLVKGKAMIRVDGGTTPYRSANSYAPPSGNYGSISFAKGKYSLTAKQGGIIFIGSGGWIEINSLLADPTLKGQMKKMDFGPDGNFCLSSGGLLSFSENNYEISTQLKTIWIGDDALIFGDNAGQVEFVAKDPKPNFTYQGFIGTFKPTGFAFKNTAGLIPAEIARALIN
;
A
#
# COMPACT_ATOMS: atom_id res chain seq x y z
N MET A 1 -37.46 -18.61 -37.24
CA MET A 1 -36.01 -18.84 -37.12
C MET A 1 -35.30 -18.16 -38.28
N LYS A 2 -34.79 -16.94 -38.09
CA LYS A 2 -33.96 -16.22 -39.07
C LYS A 2 -32.54 -16.22 -38.52
N LYS A 3 -31.62 -16.89 -39.21
CA LYS A 3 -30.18 -16.91 -38.90
C LYS A 3 -29.57 -15.65 -39.49
N THR A 4 -29.08 -14.76 -38.64
CA THR A 4 -28.28 -13.59 -39.02
C THR A 4 -26.81 -13.97 -38.88
N THR A 5 -26.12 -14.07 -40.02
CA THR A 5 -24.69 -14.35 -40.10
C THR A 5 -23.94 -13.03 -39.96
N ASN A 6 -23.25 -12.82 -38.83
CA ASN A 6 -22.38 -11.66 -38.65
C ASN A 6 -20.98 -11.97 -39.20
N PHE A 7 -20.59 -11.24 -40.24
CA PHE A 7 -19.22 -11.13 -40.73
C PHE A 7 -18.40 -10.31 -39.73
N ILE A 8 -17.34 -10.90 -39.17
CA ILE A 8 -16.30 -10.16 -38.44
C ILE A 8 -15.12 -9.98 -39.40
N ILE A 9 -14.87 -8.73 -39.77
CA ILE A 9 -13.67 -8.31 -40.51
C ILE A 9 -12.54 -8.15 -39.48
N LEU A 10 -11.55 -9.04 -39.56
CA LEU A 10 -10.34 -9.00 -38.74
C LEU A 10 -9.26 -8.18 -39.48
N PHE A 11 -8.98 -6.98 -39.02
CA PHE A 11 -7.81 -6.21 -39.47
C PHE A 11 -6.57 -6.68 -38.68
N VAL A 12 -5.68 -7.41 -39.35
CA VAL A 12 -4.35 -7.75 -38.83
C VAL A 12 -3.36 -6.75 -39.41
N PHE A 13 -2.83 -5.86 -38.57
CA PHE A 13 -1.68 -5.03 -38.92
C PHE A 13 -0.40 -5.80 -38.61
N SER A 14 0.23 -6.34 -39.65
CA SER A 14 1.56 -6.96 -39.59
C SER A 14 2.62 -5.89 -39.85
N PHE A 15 3.35 -5.49 -38.80
CA PHE A 15 4.55 -4.66 -38.96
C PHE A 15 5.75 -5.57 -39.27
N SER A 16 6.07 -5.73 -40.56
CA SER A 16 7.32 -6.35 -41.01
C SER A 16 8.40 -5.28 -41.14
N ILE A 17 9.39 -5.29 -40.24
CA ILE A 17 10.60 -4.47 -40.39
C ILE A 17 11.48 -5.12 -41.46
N LEU A 18 11.48 -4.51 -42.64
CA LEU A 18 12.38 -4.85 -43.73
C LEU A 18 13.71 -4.12 -43.49
N ILE A 19 14.76 -4.85 -43.12
CA ILE A 19 16.13 -4.35 -43.09
C ILE A 19 16.61 -4.30 -44.54
N SER A 20 16.68 -3.10 -45.10
CA SER A 20 17.37 -2.82 -46.37
C SER A 20 18.65 -2.07 -46.05
N GLU A 21 19.78 -2.76 -46.27
CA GLU A 21 21.08 -2.13 -46.43
C GLU A 21 21.09 -1.31 -47.72
N THR A 22 21.36 -0.02 -47.61
CA THR A 22 21.99 0.76 -48.69
C THR A 22 22.91 1.83 -48.10
N ASN A 23 24.21 1.59 -48.24
CA ASN A 23 25.26 2.59 -48.11
C ASN A 23 25.24 3.51 -49.35
N LYS A 24 25.19 4.83 -49.14
CA LYS A 24 26.19 5.83 -49.62
C LYS A 24 25.63 7.26 -49.57
N ASP A 25 26.51 8.16 -49.16
CA ASP A 25 26.52 9.60 -49.44
C ASP A 25 25.48 10.49 -48.76
N LYS A 26 25.77 10.89 -47.51
CA LYS A 26 25.57 12.29 -47.04
C LYS A 26 26.69 12.72 -46.09
N ASN A 27 27.70 13.36 -46.66
CA ASN A 27 28.55 14.30 -45.94
C ASN A 27 27.74 15.55 -45.54
N ASN A 28 28.09 16.11 -44.38
CA ASN A 28 27.74 17.44 -43.87
C ASN A 28 26.27 17.75 -43.57
N LEU A 29 25.84 17.46 -42.34
CA LEU A 29 24.99 18.37 -41.55
C LEU A 29 25.09 18.06 -40.05
N PHE A 30 26.29 18.15 -39.45
CA PHE A 30 26.39 18.31 -38.00
C PHE A 30 26.09 19.77 -37.68
N GLU A 31 24.81 20.06 -37.43
CA GLU A 31 24.43 21.28 -36.74
C GLU A 31 25.17 21.32 -35.40
N ASN A 32 26.05 22.32 -35.26
CA ASN A 32 26.57 22.79 -33.99
C ASN A 32 25.40 23.28 -33.12
N LYS A 33 24.67 22.35 -32.49
CA LYS A 33 23.79 22.70 -31.37
C LYS A 33 24.70 23.15 -30.24
N LYS A 34 24.80 24.46 -30.05
CA LYS A 34 25.40 25.06 -28.85
C LYS A 34 24.72 24.43 -27.63
N ILE A 35 25.41 23.49 -27.00
CA ILE A 35 25.03 22.95 -25.70
C ILE A 35 25.02 24.15 -24.76
N THR A 36 23.86 24.45 -24.20
CA THR A 36 23.73 25.56 -23.26
C THR A 36 24.54 25.27 -22.00
N ALA A 37 25.05 26.29 -21.32
CA ALA A 37 25.76 26.11 -20.04
C ALA A 37 24.92 25.31 -19.02
N LEU A 38 23.59 25.40 -19.12
CA LEU A 38 22.62 24.67 -18.30
C LEU A 38 22.62 23.16 -18.59
N GLN A 39 22.69 22.75 -19.86
CA GLN A 39 22.79 21.33 -20.24
C GLN A 39 24.14 20.74 -19.82
N LEU A 40 25.23 21.50 -19.91
CA LEU A 40 26.54 21.06 -19.47
C LEU A 40 26.60 20.90 -17.93
N GLN A 41 25.95 21.79 -17.19
CA GLN A 41 25.84 21.68 -15.73
C GLN A 41 25.01 20.45 -15.32
N TYR A 42 23.88 20.23 -15.99
CA TYR A 42 23.03 19.05 -15.75
C TYR A 42 23.77 17.73 -15.99
N GLN A 43 24.58 17.64 -17.05
CA GLN A 43 25.41 16.44 -17.31
C GLN A 43 26.44 16.19 -16.20
N LYS A 44 27.12 17.25 -15.72
CA LYS A 44 28.09 17.14 -14.62
C LYS A 44 27.44 16.71 -13.31
N ASP A 45 26.22 17.17 -13.05
CA ASP A 45 25.47 16.79 -11.84
C ASP A 45 25.02 15.33 -11.89
N ILE A 46 24.64 14.81 -13.07
CA ILE A 46 24.36 13.38 -13.28
C ILE A 46 25.62 12.52 -13.06
N GLU A 47 26.77 12.92 -13.60
CA GLU A 47 28.03 12.18 -13.42
C GLU A 47 28.45 12.14 -11.94
N LYS A 48 28.33 13.27 -11.25
CA LYS A 48 28.61 13.37 -9.81
C LYS A 48 27.66 12.51 -8.97
N PHE A 49 26.38 12.48 -9.33
CA PHE A 49 25.37 11.60 -8.72
C PHE A 49 25.74 10.12 -8.89
N ASN A 50 26.12 9.71 -10.10
CA ASN A 50 26.50 8.33 -10.40
C ASN A 50 27.76 7.89 -9.62
N LEU A 51 28.76 8.77 -9.51
CA LEU A 51 29.99 8.52 -8.73
C LEU A 51 29.72 8.37 -7.22
N LEU A 52 28.84 9.21 -6.66
CA LEU A 52 28.43 9.13 -5.25
C LEU A 52 27.56 7.90 -4.96
N SER A 53 26.68 7.54 -5.89
CA SER A 53 25.84 6.34 -5.82
C SER A 53 26.70 5.07 -5.80
N ASN A 54 27.70 4.98 -6.68
CA ASN A 54 28.59 3.82 -6.76
C ASN A 54 29.51 3.68 -5.53
N LYS A 55 30.03 4.79 -4.97
CA LYS A 55 30.81 4.77 -3.71
C LYS A 55 29.97 4.41 -2.48
N LYS A 56 28.67 4.74 -2.47
CA LYS A 56 27.74 4.30 -1.41
C LYS A 56 27.42 2.80 -1.53
N LYS A 57 27.19 2.28 -2.75
CA LYS A 57 26.97 0.85 -2.99
C LYS A 57 28.12 -0.03 -2.50
N SER A 58 29.38 0.37 -2.72
CA SER A 58 30.54 -0.41 -2.25
C SER A 58 30.74 -0.39 -0.72
N LYS A 59 30.19 0.61 -0.02
CA LYS A 59 30.21 0.70 1.45
C LYS A 59 29.01 -0.02 2.09
N LEU A 60 27.90 -0.17 1.36
CA LEU A 60 26.63 -0.75 1.84
C LEU A 60 26.65 -2.29 1.89
N ASN A 61 27.45 -2.96 1.06
CA ASN A 61 27.68 -4.42 1.13
C ASN A 61 28.31 -4.88 2.46
N LYS A 62 28.68 -3.96 3.35
CA LYS A 62 29.30 -4.25 4.65
C LYS A 62 28.35 -4.13 5.86
N ILE A 63 27.12 -3.60 5.68
CA ILE A 63 26.19 -3.33 6.79
C ILE A 63 24.76 -3.61 6.33
N THR A 64 24.40 -4.88 6.18
CA THR A 64 23.00 -5.32 6.22
C THR A 64 22.97 -6.40 7.27
N GLN A 65 22.60 -6.06 8.50
CA GLN A 65 22.30 -7.05 9.52
C GLN A 65 20.91 -7.61 9.19
N THR A 66 20.89 -8.57 8.28
CA THR A 66 19.73 -9.44 8.07
C THR A 66 19.55 -10.31 9.30
N LYS A 67 18.34 -10.31 9.86
CA LYS A 67 17.96 -11.24 10.90
C LYS A 67 17.67 -12.59 10.25
N ASN A 68 18.70 -13.43 10.09
CA ASN A 68 18.48 -14.81 9.66
C ASN A 68 17.63 -15.52 10.71
N ILE A 69 16.44 -15.96 10.33
CA ILE A 69 15.62 -16.82 11.17
C ILE A 69 16.26 -18.20 11.16
N ASN A 70 17.02 -18.50 12.21
CA ASN A 70 17.52 -19.86 12.41
C ASN A 70 16.37 -20.72 12.95
N PRO A 71 16.09 -21.89 12.34
CA PRO A 71 15.19 -22.86 12.95
C PRO A 71 15.69 -23.24 14.36
N PRO A 72 14.78 -23.70 15.24
CA PRO A 72 15.08 -24.00 16.64
C PRO A 72 16.30 -24.93 16.82
N LEU A 73 17.08 -24.68 17.88
CA LEU A 73 18.34 -25.35 18.20
C LEU A 73 18.21 -26.89 18.32
N SER A 74 19.29 -27.58 17.95
CA SER A 74 19.39 -29.02 17.63
C SER A 74 19.10 -30.04 18.74
N SER A 75 18.61 -29.65 19.92
CA SER A 75 18.28 -30.57 21.02
C SER A 75 16.80 -30.90 21.13
N ALA A 76 15.92 -30.16 20.45
CA ALA A 76 14.51 -30.48 20.38
C ALA A 76 14.22 -31.45 19.21
N GLN A 77 13.28 -32.38 19.39
CA GLN A 77 12.81 -33.22 18.29
C GLN A 77 12.17 -32.32 17.22
N ILE A 78 12.63 -32.44 15.97
CA ILE A 78 12.13 -31.68 14.82
C ILE A 78 11.45 -32.67 13.88
N ASN A 79 10.17 -32.45 13.60
CA ASN A 79 9.45 -33.17 12.56
C ASN A 79 9.68 -32.45 11.22
N ARG A 80 10.41 -33.07 10.30
CA ARG A 80 10.74 -32.47 9.00
C ARG A 80 10.04 -33.23 7.88
N TYR A 81 9.34 -32.48 7.04
CA TYR A 81 8.67 -32.98 5.83
C TYR A 81 9.25 -32.28 4.61
N THR A 82 9.55 -33.05 3.56
CA THR A 82 10.21 -32.54 2.36
C THR A 82 9.62 -33.19 1.12
N ASN A 83 9.13 -32.38 0.18
CA ASN A 83 8.48 -32.85 -1.06
C ASN A 83 7.35 -33.86 -0.80
N MET A 84 6.58 -33.65 0.28
CA MET A 84 5.44 -34.49 0.62
C MET A 84 4.12 -33.76 0.34
N SER A 85 3.05 -34.52 0.12
CA SER A 85 1.70 -34.00 0.03
C SER A 85 0.81 -34.60 1.12
N ASP A 86 -0.30 -33.92 1.41
CA ASP A 86 -1.38 -34.41 2.27
C ASP A 86 -0.92 -34.78 3.69
N ILE A 87 0.07 -34.04 4.22
CA ILE A 87 0.51 -34.22 5.61
C ILE A 87 -0.56 -33.70 6.55
N ASP A 88 -1.14 -34.57 7.37
CA ASP A 88 -2.10 -34.19 8.40
C ASP A 88 -1.37 -33.46 9.54
N LEU A 89 -1.65 -32.18 9.71
CA LEU A 89 -1.12 -31.33 10.78
C LEU A 89 -2.20 -30.94 11.81
N SER A 90 -3.15 -31.83 12.07
CA SER A 90 -4.14 -31.62 13.12
C SER A 90 -3.50 -31.60 14.51
N LEU A 91 -3.93 -30.66 15.35
CA LEU A 91 -3.45 -30.47 16.73
C LEU A 91 -1.92 -30.37 16.83
N SER A 92 -1.30 -29.65 15.89
CA SER A 92 0.15 -29.50 15.80
C SER A 92 0.75 -28.78 17.02
N ASP A 93 1.89 -29.29 17.49
CA ASP A 93 2.78 -28.65 18.46
C ASP A 93 4.25 -28.99 18.17
N GLY A 94 5.15 -28.43 18.97
CA GLY A 94 6.59 -28.65 18.85
C GLY A 94 7.19 -27.94 17.63
N ASN A 95 8.28 -28.50 17.11
CA ASN A 95 9.03 -27.90 16.00
C ASN A 95 8.78 -28.67 14.71
N ILE A 96 8.16 -28.01 13.73
CA ILE A 96 7.78 -28.61 12.44
C ILE A 96 8.45 -27.82 11.31
N VAL A 97 9.03 -28.52 10.34
CA VAL A 97 9.62 -27.90 9.15
C VAL A 97 8.96 -28.49 7.90
N LEU A 98 8.32 -27.63 7.11
CA LEU A 98 7.78 -27.93 5.79
C LEU A 98 8.73 -27.35 4.74
N SER A 99 9.24 -28.19 3.84
CA SER A 99 10.03 -27.74 2.69
C SER A 99 9.42 -28.30 1.41
N SER A 100 8.94 -27.42 0.53
CA SER A 100 8.22 -27.80 -0.70
C SER A 100 7.13 -28.85 -0.43
N THR A 101 6.41 -28.69 0.68
CA THR A 101 5.46 -29.68 1.21
C THR A 101 4.07 -29.09 1.30
N ILE A 102 3.05 -29.91 1.03
CA ILE A 102 1.64 -29.56 1.21
C ILE A 102 1.14 -30.22 2.50
N ALA A 103 0.78 -29.40 3.47
CA ALA A 103 0.17 -29.81 4.73
C ALA A 103 -1.34 -29.51 4.72
N ASP A 104 -2.12 -30.48 5.19
CA ASP A 104 -3.57 -30.50 5.23
C ASP A 104 -4.08 -30.57 6.68
N LYS A 105 -5.32 -30.11 6.89
CA LYS A 105 -6.01 -30.11 8.19
C LYS A 105 -5.18 -29.46 9.30
N PHE A 106 -4.49 -28.37 8.96
CA PHE A 106 -3.67 -27.67 9.94
C PHE A 106 -4.57 -27.13 11.06
N SER A 107 -4.28 -27.56 12.29
CA SER A 107 -4.81 -26.94 13.50
C SER A 107 -3.74 -26.95 14.58
N VAL A 108 -3.93 -26.14 15.61
CA VAL A 108 -2.94 -25.91 16.67
C VAL A 108 -3.37 -26.65 17.93
N ASN A 109 -2.44 -27.32 18.60
CA ASN A 109 -2.68 -27.92 19.91
C ASN A 109 -3.02 -26.83 20.95
N SER A 110 -4.05 -27.03 21.76
CA SER A 110 -4.44 -26.02 22.76
C SER A 110 -3.41 -25.85 23.90
N ILE A 111 -2.61 -26.88 24.20
CA ILE A 111 -1.68 -26.92 25.32
C ILE A 111 -0.24 -26.68 24.87
N GLY A 112 0.25 -27.41 23.86
CA GLY A 112 1.64 -27.35 23.40
C GLY A 112 1.97 -26.08 22.60
N SER A 113 3.22 -25.60 22.66
CA SER A 113 3.66 -24.48 21.81
C SER A 113 4.04 -24.97 20.41
N LEU A 114 3.68 -24.20 19.39
CA LEU A 114 4.01 -24.50 18.00
C LEU A 114 5.12 -23.59 17.47
N ASN A 115 6.09 -24.19 16.79
CA ASN A 115 7.08 -23.51 15.95
C ASN A 115 7.12 -24.19 14.57
N LEU A 116 6.38 -23.63 13.62
CA LEU A 116 6.27 -24.13 12.26
C LEU A 116 7.16 -23.30 11.34
N THR A 117 8.03 -23.94 10.56
CA THR A 117 8.77 -23.30 9.48
C THR A 117 8.20 -23.73 8.13
N MET A 118 7.71 -22.77 7.36
CA MET A 118 7.34 -22.93 5.96
C MET A 118 8.49 -22.46 5.09
N GLN A 119 9.08 -23.38 4.34
CA GLN A 119 10.21 -23.12 3.45
C GLN A 119 9.84 -23.48 2.01
N ASP A 120 10.15 -22.57 1.08
CA ASP A 120 10.18 -22.77 -0.38
C ASP A 120 9.03 -23.62 -0.95
N ALA A 121 8.02 -22.96 -1.51
CA ALA A 121 6.86 -23.61 -2.12
C ALA A 121 6.07 -24.53 -1.16
N SER A 122 6.09 -24.24 0.14
CA SER A 122 5.29 -24.98 1.11
C SER A 122 3.87 -24.43 1.19
N THR A 123 2.90 -25.32 1.31
CA THR A 123 1.48 -24.98 1.41
C THR A 123 0.90 -25.49 2.73
N LEU A 124 0.16 -24.64 3.43
CA LEU A 124 -0.58 -24.97 4.64
C LEU A 124 -2.07 -24.77 4.40
N ASN A 125 -2.89 -25.80 4.57
CA ASN A 125 -4.32 -25.73 4.30
C ASN A 125 -5.14 -25.75 5.61
N ILE A 126 -5.84 -24.64 5.86
CA ILE A 126 -6.85 -24.45 6.91
C ILE A 126 -8.22 -24.64 6.26
N LYS A 127 -8.82 -25.83 6.46
CA LYS A 127 -10.03 -26.27 5.74
C LYS A 127 -11.22 -26.38 6.70
N ASN A 128 -12.26 -25.61 6.42
CA ASN A 128 -13.61 -25.71 6.99
C ASN A 128 -13.68 -25.62 8.52
N GLU A 129 -12.72 -24.93 9.13
CA GLU A 129 -12.70 -24.71 10.56
C GLU A 129 -12.01 -23.40 10.92
N THR A 130 -12.33 -22.90 12.10
CA THR A 130 -11.64 -21.78 12.71
C THR A 130 -10.37 -22.26 13.40
N VAL A 131 -9.21 -21.76 12.96
CA VAL A 131 -7.90 -22.06 13.56
C VAL A 131 -7.36 -20.80 14.21
N THR A 132 -6.77 -20.96 15.39
CA THR A 132 -6.09 -19.85 16.08
C THR A 132 -4.62 -20.20 16.26
N LEU A 133 -3.72 -19.41 15.65
CA LEU A 133 -2.32 -19.36 16.02
C LEU A 133 -2.24 -18.53 17.30
N LYS A 134 -2.13 -19.19 18.46
CA LYS A 134 -2.20 -18.52 19.77
C LYS A 134 -0.91 -17.74 20.07
N SER A 135 -1.02 -16.81 21.01
CA SER A 135 0.13 -16.08 21.55
C SER A 135 1.25 -17.04 21.99
N GLY A 136 2.47 -16.80 21.50
CA GLY A 136 3.65 -17.64 21.75
C GLY A 136 3.93 -18.67 20.67
N ASP A 137 2.95 -19.00 19.83
CA ASP A 137 3.18 -19.84 18.65
C ASP A 137 3.79 -19.01 17.51
N ILE A 138 4.56 -19.70 16.67
CA ILE A 138 5.38 -19.08 15.63
C ILE A 138 5.19 -19.82 14.31
N ILE A 139 4.95 -19.08 13.24
CA ILE A 139 5.14 -19.53 11.86
C ILE A 139 6.28 -18.73 11.23
N ASN A 140 7.39 -19.40 10.89
CA ASN A 140 8.51 -18.82 10.17
C ASN A 140 8.31 -18.99 8.66
N ILE A 141 8.50 -17.92 7.90
CA ILE A 141 8.39 -17.89 6.44
C ILE A 141 9.79 -17.71 5.86
N ILE A 142 10.27 -18.74 5.17
CA ILE A 142 11.58 -18.76 4.54
C ILE A 142 11.42 -19.04 3.05
N GLY A 143 12.15 -18.30 2.24
CA GLY A 143 12.13 -18.48 0.79
C GLY A 143 10.79 -18.11 0.16
N LYS A 144 10.54 -18.60 -1.05
CA LYS A 144 9.50 -18.05 -1.94
C LYS A 144 8.34 -19.00 -2.17
N ASN A 145 7.23 -18.45 -2.66
CA ASN A 145 6.02 -19.20 -3.04
C ASN A 145 5.37 -19.99 -1.89
N ASN A 146 5.54 -19.58 -0.63
CA ASN A 146 4.79 -20.19 0.47
C ASN A 146 3.33 -19.75 0.43
N ILE A 147 2.41 -20.67 0.72
CA ILE A 147 0.97 -20.44 0.63
C ILE A 147 0.26 -20.91 1.91
N ILE A 148 -0.58 -20.08 2.50
CA ILE A 148 -1.56 -20.52 3.49
C ILE A 148 -2.94 -20.40 2.85
N ASN A 149 -3.61 -21.52 2.60
CA ASN A 149 -4.98 -21.53 2.12
C ASN A 149 -5.94 -21.50 3.32
N VAL A 150 -6.86 -20.55 3.34
CA VAL A 150 -7.87 -20.37 4.38
C VAL A 150 -9.25 -20.46 3.74
N SER A 151 -10.12 -21.36 4.23
CA SER A 151 -11.48 -21.51 3.71
C SER A 151 -12.57 -21.09 4.70
N ASP A 152 -12.23 -20.97 5.98
CA ASP A 152 -13.06 -20.41 7.04
C ASP A 152 -12.25 -19.32 7.78
N THR A 153 -11.95 -19.44 9.07
CA THR A 153 -11.29 -18.36 9.83
C THR A 153 -9.89 -18.75 10.31
N PHE A 154 -8.90 -17.87 10.12
CA PHE A 154 -7.58 -17.99 10.70
C PHE A 154 -7.26 -16.78 11.60
N ASN A 155 -7.31 -16.99 12.92
CA ASN A 155 -6.95 -15.99 13.91
C ASN A 155 -5.44 -16.07 14.19
N ILE A 156 -4.77 -14.93 14.18
CA ILE A 156 -3.32 -14.81 14.35
C ILE A 156 -3.04 -13.92 15.57
N ASP A 157 -2.92 -14.57 16.73
CA ASP A 157 -2.44 -13.96 17.98
C ASP A 157 -0.96 -14.26 18.24
N GLY A 158 -0.43 -15.29 17.57
CA GLY A 158 0.97 -15.67 17.55
C GLY A 158 1.77 -14.85 16.54
N SER A 159 3.00 -15.30 16.24
CA SER A 159 3.93 -14.56 15.39
C SER A 159 4.05 -15.17 13.99
N LEU A 160 3.94 -14.31 12.97
CA LEU A 160 4.46 -14.61 11.63
C LEU A 160 5.82 -13.94 11.49
N LEU A 161 6.88 -14.73 11.32
CA LEU A 161 8.25 -14.23 11.22
C LEU A 161 8.76 -14.42 9.79
N PHE A 162 9.15 -13.34 9.14
CA PHE A 162 9.62 -13.35 7.75
C PHE A 162 11.15 -13.27 7.71
N ASP A 163 11.79 -14.17 6.96
CA ASP A 163 13.18 -13.98 6.57
C ASP A 163 13.26 -12.95 5.43
N ALA A 164 14.43 -12.33 5.24
CA ALA A 164 14.62 -11.45 4.10
C ALA A 164 14.45 -12.21 2.77
N ASP A 165 13.96 -11.52 1.73
CA ASP A 165 13.65 -12.12 0.42
C ASP A 165 12.63 -13.28 0.46
N SER A 166 11.79 -13.34 1.50
CA SER A 166 10.73 -14.35 1.62
C SER A 166 9.40 -13.90 1.03
N GLN A 167 8.54 -14.86 0.69
CA GLN A 167 7.20 -14.59 0.16
C GLN A 167 6.16 -15.50 0.82
N LEU A 168 5.07 -14.88 1.27
CA LEU A 168 3.87 -15.56 1.74
C LEU A 168 2.65 -15.05 0.98
N THR A 169 1.88 -15.97 0.40
CA THR A 169 0.52 -15.70 -0.05
C THR A 169 -0.48 -16.36 0.89
N VAL A 170 -1.34 -15.57 1.53
CA VAL A 170 -2.51 -16.08 2.24
C VAL A 170 -3.69 -16.03 1.27
N ASN A 171 -4.15 -17.21 0.87
CA ASN A 171 -5.18 -17.37 -0.15
C ASN A 171 -6.53 -17.67 0.51
N LEU A 172 -7.46 -16.74 0.38
CA LEU A 172 -8.82 -16.75 0.89
C LEU A 172 -9.70 -17.49 -0.13
N THR A 173 -9.91 -18.78 0.12
CA THR A 173 -10.47 -19.71 -0.88
C THR A 173 -11.99 -19.66 -1.00
N THR A 174 -12.67 -18.95 -0.10
CA THR A 174 -14.12 -18.75 -0.10
C THR A 174 -14.44 -17.28 0.21
N ASP A 175 -15.62 -16.80 -0.19
CA ASP A 175 -16.10 -15.44 0.12
C ASP A 175 -16.28 -15.22 1.63
N GLY A 176 -16.48 -16.30 2.40
CA GLY A 176 -16.61 -16.27 3.86
C GLY A 176 -15.27 -16.41 4.59
N ALA A 177 -14.16 -16.65 3.89
CA ALA A 177 -12.87 -16.86 4.52
C ALA A 177 -12.37 -15.57 5.19
N GLN A 178 -11.84 -15.70 6.40
CA GLN A 178 -11.34 -14.59 7.19
C GLN A 178 -9.94 -14.87 7.73
N VAL A 179 -9.09 -13.85 7.71
CA VAL A 179 -7.85 -13.82 8.49
C VAL A 179 -7.96 -12.67 9.48
N VAL A 180 -7.84 -12.95 10.77
CA VAL A 180 -7.93 -11.95 11.83
C VAL A 180 -6.56 -11.77 12.45
N LEU A 181 -5.99 -10.58 12.35
CA LEU A 181 -4.76 -10.22 13.04
C LEU A 181 -5.09 -9.63 14.40
N GLY A 182 -4.66 -10.32 15.46
CA GLY A 182 -5.01 -10.02 16.83
C GLY A 182 -4.57 -8.63 17.30
N SER A 183 -5.19 -8.18 18.38
CA SER A 183 -4.96 -6.87 18.98
C SER A 183 -3.48 -6.64 19.32
N ASN A 184 -2.95 -5.47 18.95
CA ASN A 184 -1.54 -5.10 19.12
C ASN A 184 -0.52 -6.03 18.40
N LEU A 185 -0.96 -6.92 17.51
CA LEU A 185 -0.06 -7.73 16.71
C LEU A 185 0.83 -6.84 15.85
N THR A 186 2.12 -7.18 15.75
CA THR A 186 3.05 -6.49 14.86
C THR A 186 3.59 -7.47 13.83
N LEU A 187 3.36 -7.19 12.55
CA LEU A 187 3.96 -7.90 11.44
C LEU A 187 5.19 -7.16 10.95
N ASP A 188 6.36 -7.76 11.12
CA ASP A 188 7.63 -7.23 10.64
C ASP A 188 7.95 -7.80 9.25
N LEU A 189 7.85 -6.97 8.21
CA LEU A 189 8.24 -7.35 6.85
C LEU A 189 9.67 -6.88 6.60
N GLU A 190 10.61 -7.83 6.67
CA GLU A 190 12.04 -7.60 6.41
C GLU A 190 12.30 -7.18 4.95
N SER A 191 13.54 -6.79 4.63
CA SER A 191 13.90 -6.35 3.27
C SER A 191 13.49 -7.38 2.21
N ASN A 192 12.88 -6.89 1.12
CA ASN A 192 12.41 -7.67 -0.03
C ASN A 192 11.34 -8.74 0.28
N VAL A 193 10.63 -8.63 1.40
CA VAL A 193 9.52 -9.53 1.75
C VAL A 193 8.25 -9.18 0.96
N GLU A 194 7.52 -10.20 0.49
CA GLU A 194 6.15 -10.07 -0.03
C GLU A 194 5.16 -10.77 0.91
N LEU A 195 4.26 -10.00 1.52
CA LEU A 195 3.06 -10.53 2.18
C LEU A 195 1.85 -10.16 1.35
N LYS A 196 1.21 -11.18 0.75
CA LYS A 196 0.05 -11.03 -0.12
C LYS A 196 -1.17 -11.74 0.45
N PHE A 197 -2.30 -11.04 0.50
CA PHE A 197 -3.63 -11.63 0.71
C PHE A 197 -4.38 -11.64 -0.62
N SER A 198 -4.88 -12.80 -1.03
CA SER A 198 -5.53 -13.00 -2.33
C SER A 198 -6.82 -13.79 -2.19
N GLY A 199 -7.83 -13.52 -3.01
CA GLY A 199 -9.11 -14.24 -3.02
C GLY A 199 -10.24 -13.43 -2.38
N ALA A 200 -11.49 -13.91 -2.46
CA ALA A 200 -12.68 -13.10 -2.19
C ALA A 200 -13.05 -12.90 -0.70
N GLY A 201 -12.19 -13.31 0.24
CA GLY A 201 -12.44 -13.18 1.68
C GLY A 201 -12.03 -11.84 2.29
N SER A 202 -11.93 -11.83 3.62
CA SER A 202 -11.57 -10.65 4.41
C SER A 202 -10.33 -10.83 5.28
N VAL A 203 -9.57 -9.76 5.42
CA VAL A 203 -8.44 -9.62 6.35
C VAL A 203 -8.79 -8.53 7.33
N ILE A 204 -8.97 -8.92 8.59
CA ILE A 204 -9.43 -8.05 9.67
C ILE A 204 -8.26 -7.74 10.58
N PHE A 205 -8.05 -6.46 10.87
CA PHE A 205 -7.02 -6.01 11.79
C PHE A 205 -7.66 -5.47 13.06
N GLU A 206 -7.42 -6.13 14.18
CA GLU A 206 -7.90 -5.65 15.47
C GLU A 206 -7.15 -4.39 15.94
N ASN A 207 -7.64 -3.80 17.02
CA ASN A 207 -7.11 -2.55 17.54
C ASN A 207 -5.61 -2.66 17.90
N GLY A 208 -4.83 -1.69 17.44
CA GLY A 208 -3.39 -1.61 17.69
C GLY A 208 -2.54 -2.51 16.77
N ALA A 209 -3.15 -3.32 15.91
CA ALA A 209 -2.40 -4.13 14.95
C ALA A 209 -1.57 -3.23 14.02
N SER A 210 -0.37 -3.68 13.66
CA SER A 210 0.54 -2.90 12.83
C SER A 210 1.38 -3.73 11.86
N ILE A 211 1.75 -3.12 10.74
CA ILE A 211 2.71 -3.66 9.76
C ILE A 211 3.93 -2.72 9.73
N ASN A 212 5.10 -3.29 9.95
CA ASN A 212 6.39 -2.61 9.86
C ASN A 212 7.09 -3.01 8.57
N LEU A 213 7.20 -2.06 7.64
CA LEU A 213 7.93 -2.19 6.39
C LEU A 213 9.41 -1.86 6.65
N LYS A 214 10.28 -2.87 6.76
CA LYS A 214 11.71 -2.69 7.09
C LYS A 214 12.60 -2.53 5.86
N GLY A 215 12.13 -1.83 4.84
CA GLY A 215 12.95 -1.44 3.69
C GLY A 215 13.98 -0.36 4.04
N THR A 216 14.79 0.03 3.05
CA THR A 216 15.72 1.16 3.18
C THR A 216 15.63 2.08 1.98
N ILE A 217 15.53 3.40 2.19
CA ILE A 217 15.38 4.40 1.12
C ILE A 217 16.53 4.33 0.09
N SER A 218 17.71 3.87 0.52
CA SER A 218 18.86 3.62 -0.35
C SER A 218 18.71 2.45 -1.31
N SER A 219 17.69 1.60 -1.16
CA SER A 219 17.46 0.41 -1.99
C SER A 219 15.97 0.20 -2.31
N PRO A 220 15.35 1.07 -3.13
CA PRO A 220 13.94 0.98 -3.50
C PRO A 220 13.51 -0.34 -4.15
N THR A 221 14.43 -1.02 -4.83
CA THR A 221 14.18 -2.33 -5.46
C THR A 221 14.00 -3.48 -4.47
N LEU A 222 14.30 -3.25 -3.19
CA LEU A 222 14.19 -4.23 -2.10
C LEU A 222 13.14 -3.82 -1.07
N TYR A 223 12.22 -2.93 -1.44
CA TYR A 223 11.12 -2.53 -0.56
C TYR A 223 10.23 -3.74 -0.24
N PRO A 224 9.97 -4.04 1.04
CA PRO A 224 8.94 -4.99 1.40
C PRO A 224 7.58 -4.50 0.91
N SER A 225 6.70 -5.43 0.59
CA SER A 225 5.39 -5.15 0.01
C SER A 225 4.29 -5.86 0.77
N PHE A 226 3.33 -5.08 1.26
CA PHE A 226 2.03 -5.57 1.72
C PHE A 226 1.04 -5.47 0.55
N ILE A 227 0.42 -6.59 0.16
CA ILE A 227 -0.38 -6.69 -1.06
C ILE A 227 -1.77 -7.24 -0.76
N LEU A 228 -2.79 -6.56 -1.27
CA LEU A 228 -4.16 -7.06 -1.40
C LEU A 228 -4.42 -7.34 -2.88
N ASP A 229 -4.87 -8.54 -3.20
CA ASP A 229 -4.98 -9.05 -4.56
C ASP A 229 -6.30 -9.82 -4.78
N ASN A 230 -6.73 -9.93 -6.03
CA ASN A 230 -7.86 -10.77 -6.47
C ASN A 230 -9.09 -10.72 -5.55
N PHE A 231 -9.66 -9.52 -5.40
CA PHE A 231 -10.86 -9.25 -4.61
C PHE A 231 -10.74 -9.41 -3.09
N ALA A 232 -9.54 -9.60 -2.55
CA ALA A 232 -9.33 -9.62 -1.10
C ALA A 232 -9.72 -8.27 -0.48
N SER A 233 -10.39 -8.32 0.66
CA SER A 233 -10.78 -7.13 1.42
C SER A 233 -9.92 -6.98 2.67
N PHE A 234 -9.42 -5.78 2.93
CA PHE A 234 -8.82 -5.39 4.20
C PHE A 234 -9.80 -4.52 4.96
N SER A 235 -9.99 -4.75 6.26
CA SER A 235 -10.74 -3.82 7.11
C SER A 235 -10.21 -3.77 8.54
N PRO A 236 -10.02 -2.59 9.14
CA PRO A 236 -9.89 -2.48 10.58
C PRO A 236 -11.15 -3.03 11.27
N ASP A 237 -11.01 -3.64 12.44
CA ASP A 237 -12.15 -4.06 13.24
C ASP A 237 -12.92 -2.86 13.84
N SER A 238 -14.03 -3.11 14.54
CA SER A 238 -14.80 -2.11 15.26
C SER A 238 -13.92 -1.32 16.25
N SER A 239 -13.97 0.02 16.16
CA SER A 239 -13.17 0.90 17.03
C SER A 239 -11.65 0.69 16.94
N ALA A 240 -11.16 0.07 15.85
CA ALA A 240 -9.75 -0.25 15.69
C ALA A 240 -8.95 0.91 15.08
N THR A 241 -7.75 1.10 15.61
CA THR A 241 -6.68 1.88 14.98
C THR A 241 -5.61 0.93 14.48
N VAL A 242 -5.35 0.96 13.17
CA VAL A 242 -4.35 0.12 12.49
C VAL A 242 -3.25 1.01 11.92
N THR A 243 -2.01 0.55 11.97
CA THR A 243 -0.86 1.32 11.45
C THR A 243 -0.03 0.52 10.46
N ILE A 244 0.27 1.11 9.29
CA ILE A 244 1.29 0.62 8.37
C ILE A 244 2.41 1.67 8.34
N LYS A 245 3.63 1.30 8.75
CA LYS A 245 4.76 2.25 8.92
C LYS A 245 6.07 1.69 8.37
N GLY A 246 7.11 2.54 8.32
CA GLY A 246 8.43 2.18 7.80
C GLY A 246 8.63 2.57 6.34
N VAL A 247 9.48 1.82 5.63
CA VAL A 247 9.87 2.05 4.23
C VAL A 247 9.47 0.86 3.38
N GLY A 248 8.54 1.05 2.44
CA GLY A 248 8.06 -0.05 1.59
C GLY A 248 6.84 0.29 0.74
N ASN A 249 6.13 -0.74 0.30
CA ASN A 249 4.97 -0.62 -0.58
C ASN A 249 3.68 -1.13 0.07
N VAL A 250 2.58 -0.45 -0.21
CA VAL A 250 1.21 -0.95 -0.01
C VAL A 250 0.55 -1.03 -1.37
N ILE A 251 0.14 -2.23 -1.78
CA ILE A 251 -0.39 -2.48 -3.13
C ILE A 251 -1.79 -3.06 -3.02
N VAL A 252 -2.78 -2.39 -3.60
CA VAL A 252 -4.15 -2.87 -3.74
C VAL A 252 -4.42 -3.09 -5.23
N GLN A 253 -4.66 -4.34 -5.64
CA GLN A 253 -4.73 -4.68 -7.06
C GLN A 253 -5.80 -5.72 -7.41
N ASN A 254 -6.13 -5.83 -8.69
CA ASN A 254 -6.99 -6.88 -9.25
C ASN A 254 -8.34 -7.01 -8.52
N GLY A 255 -9.05 -5.90 -8.35
CA GLY A 255 -10.36 -5.85 -7.71
C GLY A 255 -10.34 -5.94 -6.17
N ALA A 256 -9.17 -6.06 -5.53
CA ALA A 256 -9.05 -6.00 -4.08
C ALA A 256 -9.51 -4.64 -3.50
N ILE A 257 -9.89 -4.65 -2.22
CA ILE A 257 -10.46 -3.48 -1.55
C ILE A 257 -9.74 -3.24 -0.22
N LEU A 258 -9.15 -2.06 -0.06
CA LEU A 258 -8.75 -1.54 1.25
C LEU A 258 -9.92 -0.72 1.80
N ASP A 259 -10.61 -1.25 2.81
CA ASP A 259 -11.94 -0.83 3.23
C ASP A 259 -11.99 -0.31 4.67
N VAL A 260 -11.99 1.01 4.84
CA VAL A 260 -12.06 1.69 6.14
C VAL A 260 -13.43 2.34 6.30
N ARG A 261 -14.44 1.51 6.59
CA ARG A 261 -15.83 1.96 6.80
C ARG A 261 -16.21 1.99 8.26
N GLY A 262 -16.37 3.19 8.81
CA GLY A 262 -16.76 3.43 10.20
C GLY A 262 -18.28 3.52 10.40
N TYR A 263 -19.05 2.53 9.94
CA TYR A 263 -20.48 2.46 10.25
C TYR A 263 -20.67 1.90 11.67
N GLY A 264 -21.28 2.68 12.56
CA GLY A 264 -21.55 2.25 13.94
C GLY A 264 -20.38 2.38 14.92
N ASN A 265 -19.14 2.38 14.44
CA ASN A 265 -17.93 2.66 15.23
C ASN A 265 -16.89 3.39 14.38
N THR A 266 -16.08 4.24 15.00
CA THR A 266 -14.97 4.90 14.31
C THR A 266 -13.86 3.91 13.98
N LYS A 267 -13.26 4.02 12.78
CA LYS A 267 -12.15 3.16 12.36
C LYS A 267 -11.02 4.00 11.76
N HIS A 268 -9.79 3.67 12.10
CA HIS A 268 -8.61 4.40 11.65
C HIS A 268 -7.58 3.50 10.99
N LEU A 269 -7.06 3.95 9.86
CA LEU A 269 -5.82 3.43 9.27
C LEU A 269 -4.80 4.56 9.16
N TYR A 270 -3.67 4.41 9.84
CA TYR A 270 -2.55 5.32 9.74
C TYR A 270 -1.51 4.74 8.79
N ILE A 271 -1.14 5.52 7.77
CA ILE A 271 -0.04 5.23 6.87
C ILE A 271 1.10 6.17 7.25
N GLY A 272 2.15 5.59 7.84
CA GLY A 272 3.29 6.29 8.43
C GLY A 272 3.07 6.72 9.89
N ASN A 273 4.17 6.77 10.63
CA ASN A 273 4.23 7.11 12.06
C ASN A 273 5.51 7.89 12.44
N ALA A 274 6.52 7.93 11.57
CA ALA A 274 7.79 8.64 11.80
C ALA A 274 8.28 9.36 10.54
N GLU A 275 9.07 10.42 10.72
CA GLU A 275 9.65 11.20 9.60
C GLU A 275 10.55 10.38 8.67
N SER A 276 11.08 9.26 9.18
CA SER A 276 11.89 8.30 8.45
C SER A 276 11.08 7.39 7.51
N ASP A 277 9.76 7.34 7.67
CA ASP A 277 8.91 6.47 6.87
C ASP A 277 8.87 6.95 5.42
N ASP A 278 8.81 6.01 4.49
CA ASP A 278 8.78 6.27 3.04
C ASP A 278 7.95 5.18 2.35
N ILE A 279 6.67 5.48 2.14
CA ILE A 279 5.66 4.48 1.74
C ILE A 279 5.05 4.87 0.39
N ASP A 280 5.11 3.94 -0.56
CA ASP A 280 4.41 4.07 -1.83
C ASP A 280 3.12 3.24 -1.81
N VAL A 281 1.98 3.91 -1.95
CA VAL A 281 0.65 3.30 -2.05
C VAL A 281 0.21 3.25 -3.50
N LEU A 282 -0.08 2.05 -4.00
CA LEU A 282 -0.48 1.79 -5.38
C LEU A 282 -1.84 1.08 -5.45
N VAL A 283 -2.79 1.67 -6.17
CA VAL A 283 -4.11 1.10 -6.45
C VAL A 283 -4.25 0.86 -7.94
N LYS A 284 -4.52 -0.39 -8.37
CA LYS A 284 -4.62 -0.72 -9.81
C LYS A 284 -5.55 -1.89 -10.14
N GLY A 285 -5.85 -2.08 -11.42
CA GLY A 285 -6.59 -3.24 -11.90
C GLY A 285 -8.00 -3.32 -11.30
N LYS A 286 -8.75 -2.21 -11.33
CA LYS A 286 -10.09 -2.08 -10.72
C LYS A 286 -10.14 -2.26 -9.20
N ALA A 287 -9.01 -2.27 -8.51
CA ALA A 287 -8.96 -2.24 -7.06
C ALA A 287 -9.43 -0.90 -6.49
N MET A 288 -9.75 -0.87 -5.20
CA MET A 288 -10.32 0.29 -4.53
C MET A 288 -9.69 0.54 -3.15
N ILE A 289 -9.39 1.80 -2.86
CA ILE A 289 -9.34 2.32 -1.49
C ILE A 289 -10.70 2.96 -1.22
N ARG A 290 -11.40 2.50 -0.18
CA ARG A 290 -12.73 2.98 0.20
C ARG A 290 -12.72 3.45 1.65
N VAL A 291 -13.24 4.66 1.86
CA VAL A 291 -13.37 5.25 3.20
C VAL A 291 -14.75 5.87 3.34
N ASP A 292 -15.58 5.33 4.23
CA ASP A 292 -16.93 5.86 4.53
C ASP A 292 -17.22 5.76 6.04
N GLY A 293 -18.39 6.22 6.48
CA GLY A 293 -18.85 6.12 7.85
C GLY A 293 -20.32 6.44 8.05
N GLY A 294 -20.79 6.31 9.29
CA GLY A 294 -22.20 6.53 9.64
C GLY A 294 -22.60 8.00 9.78
N THR A 295 -21.65 8.87 10.13
CA THR A 295 -21.88 10.30 10.30
C THR A 295 -20.93 11.07 9.41
N THR A 296 -21.47 11.99 8.59
CA THR A 296 -20.66 12.98 7.87
C THR A 296 -19.66 13.58 8.85
N PRO A 297 -18.36 13.59 8.55
CA PRO A 297 -17.37 14.13 9.45
C PRO A 297 -17.51 15.66 9.40
N TYR A 298 -18.48 16.20 10.15
CA TYR A 298 -18.67 17.63 10.25
C TYR A 298 -17.74 18.15 11.32
N ARG A 299 -16.68 18.81 10.86
CA ARG A 299 -15.87 19.66 11.71
C ARG A 299 -16.48 21.05 11.64
N SER A 300 -16.83 21.63 12.80
CA SER A 300 -17.13 23.05 12.80
C SER A 300 -15.92 23.75 12.19
N ALA A 301 -16.14 24.86 11.47
CA ALA A 301 -15.05 25.67 10.91
C ALA A 301 -14.00 26.02 11.99
N ASN A 302 -14.35 25.81 13.26
CA ASN A 302 -13.70 26.27 14.44
C ASN A 302 -12.95 25.22 15.31
N SER A 303 -12.76 23.98 14.85
CA SER A 303 -12.31 22.88 15.73
C SER A 303 -11.09 22.12 15.20
N TYR A 304 -10.06 21.97 16.04
CA TYR A 304 -9.00 20.96 15.85
C TYR A 304 -9.45 19.56 16.26
N ALA A 305 -10.58 19.43 16.95
CA ALA A 305 -11.07 18.13 17.35
C ALA A 305 -11.47 17.31 16.10
N PRO A 306 -11.12 16.02 16.07
CA PRO A 306 -11.66 15.11 15.08
C PRO A 306 -13.19 15.19 15.03
N PRO A 307 -13.80 14.89 13.87
CA PRO A 307 -15.25 14.85 13.75
C PRO A 307 -15.88 13.99 14.85
N SER A 308 -16.96 14.47 15.45
CA SER A 308 -17.72 13.64 16.39
C SER A 308 -18.56 12.61 15.65
N GLY A 309 -18.69 11.40 16.22
CA GLY A 309 -19.53 10.34 15.66
C GLY A 309 -18.70 9.18 15.10
N ASN A 310 -19.36 8.35 14.29
CA ASN A 310 -18.80 7.14 13.70
C ASN A 310 -18.33 7.43 12.27
N TYR A 311 -17.02 7.40 12.06
CA TYR A 311 -16.40 7.71 10.77
C TYR A 311 -15.24 6.76 10.46
N GLY A 312 -14.94 6.58 9.18
CA GLY A 312 -13.72 5.92 8.74
C GLY A 312 -12.66 6.96 8.39
N SER A 313 -11.40 6.73 8.75
CA SER A 313 -10.32 7.59 8.27
C SER A 313 -9.07 6.85 7.82
N ILE A 314 -8.43 7.41 6.78
CA ILE A 314 -7.06 7.06 6.38
C ILE A 314 -6.19 8.31 6.50
N SER A 315 -5.14 8.26 7.31
CA SER A 315 -4.29 9.41 7.59
C SER A 315 -2.84 9.16 7.16
N PHE A 316 -2.33 10.05 6.30
CA PHE A 316 -0.95 10.08 5.82
C PHE A 316 -0.20 11.16 6.61
N ALA A 317 0.15 10.84 7.85
CA ALA A 317 0.47 11.83 8.87
C ALA A 317 1.96 12.16 9.03
N LYS A 318 2.82 11.15 9.25
CA LYS A 318 4.25 11.35 9.54
C LYS A 318 5.14 10.45 8.68
N GLY A 319 5.91 11.05 7.76
CA GLY A 319 6.72 10.31 6.79
C GLY A 319 6.60 10.88 5.39
N LYS A 320 7.10 10.15 4.40
CA LYS A 320 7.08 10.49 2.98
C LYS A 320 6.16 9.52 2.24
N TYR A 321 5.32 10.04 1.34
CA TYR A 321 4.30 9.21 0.70
C TYR A 321 4.16 9.47 -0.79
N SER A 322 3.89 8.40 -1.54
CA SER A 322 3.27 8.51 -2.86
C SER A 322 1.92 7.81 -2.83
N LEU A 323 0.89 8.42 -3.40
CA LEU A 323 -0.42 7.81 -3.60
C LEU A 323 -0.71 7.73 -5.10
N THR A 324 -0.84 6.53 -5.62
CA THR A 324 -1.00 6.29 -7.06
C THR A 324 -2.22 5.43 -7.34
N ALA A 325 -3.10 5.87 -8.23
CA ALA A 325 -4.24 5.10 -8.75
C ALA A 325 -4.17 5.05 -10.28
N LYS A 326 -4.11 3.84 -10.86
CA LYS A 326 -3.92 3.63 -12.32
C LYS A 326 -4.70 2.41 -12.79
N GLN A 327 -4.89 2.26 -14.10
CA GLN A 327 -5.45 1.03 -14.70
C GLN A 327 -6.79 0.64 -14.06
N GLY A 328 -7.70 1.59 -13.91
CA GLY A 328 -9.00 1.39 -13.25
C GLY A 328 -8.97 1.45 -11.72
N GLY A 329 -7.82 1.70 -11.08
CA GLY A 329 -7.73 1.85 -9.62
C GLY A 329 -8.56 3.05 -9.12
N ILE A 330 -9.23 2.88 -7.97
CA ILE A 330 -10.20 3.84 -7.44
C ILE A 330 -9.81 4.27 -6.02
N ILE A 331 -9.87 5.56 -5.74
CA ILE A 331 -9.87 6.12 -4.39
C ILE A 331 -11.25 6.75 -4.15
N PHE A 332 -11.99 6.22 -3.19
CA PHE A 332 -13.35 6.63 -2.88
C PHE A 332 -13.46 7.12 -1.44
N ILE A 333 -13.99 8.33 -1.28
CA ILE A 333 -14.31 8.95 0.00
C ILE A 333 -15.82 9.22 0.01
N GLY A 334 -16.59 8.41 0.73
CA GLY A 334 -18.04 8.56 0.85
C GLY A 334 -18.46 9.35 2.09
N SER A 335 -19.77 9.38 2.34
CA SER A 335 -20.33 9.99 3.55
C SER A 335 -19.69 9.39 4.80
N GLY A 336 -19.21 10.24 5.71
CA GLY A 336 -18.53 9.77 6.93
C GLY A 336 -17.13 9.23 6.70
N GLY A 337 -16.61 9.33 5.48
CA GLY A 337 -15.24 9.00 5.13
C GLY A 337 -14.33 10.21 5.22
N TRP A 338 -13.09 9.99 5.64
CA TRP A 338 -12.11 11.04 5.79
C TRP A 338 -10.70 10.59 5.36
N ILE A 339 -10.13 11.24 4.35
CA ILE A 339 -8.70 11.05 4.01
C ILE A 339 -7.91 12.31 4.38
N GLU A 340 -6.83 12.11 5.12
CA GLU A 340 -5.96 13.17 5.61
C GLU A 340 -4.58 13.08 5.00
N ILE A 341 -4.12 14.16 4.37
CA ILE A 341 -2.82 14.25 3.74
C ILE A 341 -1.95 15.22 4.54
N ASN A 342 -0.78 14.76 4.97
CA ASN A 342 0.16 15.50 5.83
C ASN A 342 -0.46 15.97 7.16
N SER A 343 -1.47 15.26 7.66
CA SER A 343 -2.12 15.58 8.93
C SER A 343 -2.58 14.29 9.61
N LEU A 344 -2.72 14.36 10.93
CA LEU A 344 -3.30 13.30 11.75
C LEU A 344 -4.43 13.87 12.59
N LEU A 345 -5.65 13.41 12.36
CA LEU A 345 -6.84 13.91 13.05
C LEU A 345 -6.97 15.45 12.99
N ALA A 346 -6.53 16.05 11.88
CA ALA A 346 -6.30 17.46 11.61
C ALA A 346 -5.48 18.22 12.65
N ASP A 347 -4.53 17.55 13.29
CA ASP A 347 -3.41 18.23 13.94
C ASP A 347 -2.38 18.66 12.87
N PRO A 348 -2.27 19.96 12.57
CA PRO A 348 -1.32 20.47 11.58
C PRO A 348 0.13 20.45 12.05
N THR A 349 0.41 20.06 13.30
CA THR A 349 1.78 19.89 13.78
C THR A 349 2.35 18.53 13.41
N LEU A 350 1.48 17.56 13.11
CA LEU A 350 1.84 16.20 12.72
C LEU A 350 1.89 16.10 11.19
N LYS A 351 2.83 16.85 10.60
CA LYS A 351 2.97 16.99 9.15
C LYS A 351 3.82 15.88 8.53
N GLY A 352 3.32 15.37 7.41
CA GLY A 352 4.02 14.44 6.53
C GLY A 352 4.62 15.15 5.34
N GLN A 353 5.06 14.37 4.36
CA GLN A 353 5.54 14.84 3.09
C GLN A 353 4.92 14.01 1.95
N MET A 354 3.88 14.55 1.33
CA MET A 354 3.31 13.99 0.11
C MET A 354 4.24 14.28 -1.08
N LYS A 355 5.00 13.26 -1.50
CA LYS A 355 5.89 13.30 -2.67
C LYS A 355 5.08 13.44 -3.95
N LYS A 356 4.03 12.61 -4.09
CA LYS A 356 3.31 12.43 -5.35
C LYS A 356 1.88 11.96 -5.13
N MET A 357 0.95 12.57 -5.85
CA MET A 357 -0.38 12.03 -6.11
C MET A 357 -0.55 11.82 -7.62
N ASP A 358 -0.77 10.58 -8.04
CA ASP A 358 -0.79 10.19 -9.45
C ASP A 358 -2.02 9.38 -9.78
N PHE A 359 -2.98 10.03 -10.40
CA PHE A 359 -4.13 9.42 -11.05
C PHE A 359 -3.77 9.27 -12.52
N GLY A 360 -3.11 8.16 -12.85
CA GLY A 360 -2.70 7.87 -14.22
C GLY A 360 -3.87 7.36 -15.07
N PRO A 361 -3.61 6.78 -16.26
CA PRO A 361 -4.66 6.34 -17.18
C PRO A 361 -5.68 5.44 -16.51
N ASP A 362 -6.97 5.79 -16.68
CA ASP A 362 -8.14 5.13 -16.08
C ASP A 362 -8.17 5.12 -14.54
N GLY A 363 -7.29 5.87 -13.86
CA GLY A 363 -7.36 6.08 -12.41
C GLY A 363 -8.56 6.94 -12.04
N ASN A 364 -9.20 6.64 -10.90
CA ASN A 364 -10.36 7.38 -10.43
C ASN A 364 -10.14 7.90 -9.01
N PHE A 365 -10.51 9.16 -8.80
CA PHE A 365 -10.68 9.76 -7.48
C PHE A 365 -12.12 10.22 -7.34
N CYS A 366 -12.80 9.77 -6.30
CA CYS A 366 -14.19 10.10 -6.04
C CYS A 366 -14.34 10.62 -4.61
N LEU A 367 -14.82 11.86 -4.50
CA LEU A 367 -15.18 12.49 -3.23
C LEU A 367 -16.68 12.78 -3.24
N SER A 368 -17.44 11.91 -2.58
CA SER A 368 -18.91 11.99 -2.54
C SER A 368 -19.42 12.85 -1.37
N SER A 369 -20.74 13.03 -1.33
CA SER A 369 -21.44 13.89 -0.39
C SER A 369 -21.16 13.46 1.03
N GLY A 370 -20.70 14.40 1.84
CA GLY A 370 -20.33 14.15 3.23
C GLY A 370 -19.03 13.37 3.41
N GLY A 371 -18.24 13.17 2.36
CA GLY A 371 -16.84 12.79 2.47
C GLY A 371 -15.95 14.01 2.69
N LEU A 372 -14.82 13.81 3.37
CA LEU A 372 -13.85 14.86 3.69
C LEU A 372 -12.45 14.49 3.18
N LEU A 373 -11.82 15.43 2.47
CA LEU A 373 -10.41 15.38 2.10
C LEU A 373 -9.68 16.56 2.75
N SER A 374 -8.78 16.26 3.69
CA SER A 374 -7.99 17.30 4.38
C SER A 374 -6.55 17.29 3.89
N PHE A 375 -5.99 18.46 3.59
CA PHE A 375 -4.58 18.65 3.25
C PHE A 375 -3.91 19.54 4.27
N SER A 376 -2.67 19.24 4.64
CA SER A 376 -1.79 20.17 5.32
C SER A 376 -0.52 20.42 4.51
N GLU A 377 0.19 21.49 4.82
CA GLU A 377 1.49 21.75 4.18
C GLU A 377 2.44 20.57 4.35
N ASN A 378 3.28 20.34 3.33
CA ASN A 378 4.39 19.42 3.47
C ASN A 378 5.31 19.91 4.60
N ASN A 379 5.89 18.98 5.35
CA ASN A 379 7.01 19.28 6.22
C ASN A 379 8.27 19.50 5.37
N TYR A 380 8.57 20.77 5.06
CA TYR A 380 9.75 21.15 4.28
C TYR A 380 11.07 21.05 5.06
N GLU A 381 11.03 20.85 6.39
CA GLU A 381 12.23 20.58 7.18
C GLU A 381 12.81 19.19 6.87
N ILE A 382 11.95 18.23 6.49
CA ILE A 382 12.33 16.87 6.10
C ILE A 382 12.94 16.85 4.68
N SER A 383 12.54 17.78 3.81
CA SER A 383 13.16 18.01 2.50
C SER A 383 12.67 19.31 1.87
N THR A 384 13.61 20.20 1.54
CA THR A 384 13.35 21.51 0.92
C THR A 384 13.04 21.43 -0.58
N GLN A 385 13.08 20.23 -1.19
CA GLN A 385 13.18 20.08 -2.64
C GLN A 385 11.95 19.45 -3.31
N LEU A 386 11.00 18.90 -2.57
CA LEU A 386 9.86 18.19 -3.17
C LEU A 386 8.58 19.00 -3.02
N LYS A 387 8.27 19.76 -4.06
CA LYS A 387 6.89 20.18 -4.34
C LYS A 387 6.08 18.93 -4.66
N THR A 388 4.80 18.90 -4.31
CA THR A 388 3.94 17.76 -4.61
C THR A 388 3.69 17.70 -6.12
N ILE A 389 3.91 16.53 -6.70
CA ILE A 389 3.56 16.28 -8.11
C ILE A 389 2.13 15.75 -8.12
N TRP A 390 1.22 16.46 -8.79
CA TRP A 390 -0.14 16.00 -9.02
C TRP A 390 -0.32 15.67 -10.49
N ILE A 391 -0.52 14.40 -10.80
CA ILE A 391 -0.73 13.93 -12.17
C ILE A 391 -2.16 13.42 -12.31
N GLY A 392 -2.90 13.99 -13.26
CA GLY A 392 -4.17 13.49 -13.75
C GLY A 392 -4.05 13.27 -15.25
N ASP A 393 -3.64 12.08 -15.66
CA ASP A 393 -3.51 11.71 -17.07
C ASP A 393 -4.65 10.76 -17.43
N ASP A 394 -5.67 11.29 -18.11
CA ASP A 394 -6.90 10.57 -18.47
C ASP A 394 -7.62 9.94 -17.25
N ALA A 395 -7.42 10.54 -16.08
CA ALA A 395 -8.10 10.18 -14.84
C ALA A 395 -9.43 10.91 -14.67
N LEU A 396 -10.38 10.23 -14.01
CA LEU A 396 -11.66 10.82 -13.62
C LEU A 396 -11.57 11.24 -12.14
N ILE A 397 -11.55 12.55 -11.92
CA ILE A 397 -11.69 13.14 -10.60
C ILE A 397 -13.12 13.68 -10.49
N PHE A 398 -13.94 13.03 -9.66
CA PHE A 398 -15.35 13.35 -9.49
C PHE A 398 -15.66 13.78 -8.06
N GLY A 399 -16.54 14.77 -7.92
CA GLY A 399 -17.25 15.04 -6.68
C GLY A 399 -18.66 15.53 -6.96
N ASP A 400 -19.58 15.19 -6.06
CA ASP A 400 -21.03 15.31 -6.25
C ASP A 400 -21.63 16.58 -5.63
N ASN A 401 -20.90 17.71 -5.64
CA ASN A 401 -21.32 19.00 -5.04
C ASN A 401 -21.48 19.04 -3.52
N ALA A 402 -21.16 17.98 -2.79
CA ALA A 402 -21.26 18.00 -1.32
C ALA A 402 -20.07 17.36 -0.60
N GLY A 403 -19.12 16.80 -1.36
CA GLY A 403 -17.80 16.49 -0.85
C GLY A 403 -17.06 17.73 -0.36
N GLN A 404 -16.34 17.63 0.75
CA GLN A 404 -15.62 18.73 1.37
C GLN A 404 -14.11 18.58 1.19
N VAL A 405 -13.45 19.67 0.80
CA VAL A 405 -11.99 19.79 0.83
C VAL A 405 -11.62 20.81 1.89
N GLU A 406 -10.61 20.49 2.69
CA GLU A 406 -10.07 21.34 3.75
C GLU A 406 -8.57 21.49 3.56
N PHE A 407 -8.06 22.69 3.81
CA PHE A 407 -6.63 22.91 4.03
C PHE A 407 -6.39 23.23 5.51
N VAL A 408 -5.37 22.63 6.12
CA VAL A 408 -5.00 22.75 7.55
C VAL A 408 -3.58 23.35 7.61
N ALA A 409 -3.37 24.47 8.31
CA ALA A 409 -2.06 25.15 8.45
C ALA A 409 -1.65 25.29 9.93
N LYS A 410 -0.52 25.92 10.32
CA LYS A 410 -0.05 26.00 11.73
C LYS A 410 -0.12 27.39 12.37
N ASP A 411 -0.10 28.47 11.57
CA ASP A 411 -0.14 29.85 12.06
C ASP A 411 -1.23 30.66 11.33
N PRO A 412 -2.38 30.97 11.96
CA PRO A 412 -3.35 31.88 11.39
C PRO A 412 -2.82 33.33 11.43
N LYS A 413 -3.13 34.13 10.40
CA LYS A 413 -2.89 35.59 10.44
C LYS A 413 -3.69 36.22 11.61
N PRO A 414 -3.20 37.30 12.24
CA PRO A 414 -4.00 38.04 13.22
C PRO A 414 -5.37 38.41 12.62
N ASN A 415 -6.45 38.12 13.35
CA ASN A 415 -7.87 38.30 12.96
C ASN A 415 -8.48 37.23 12.02
N PHE A 416 -7.80 36.11 11.77
CA PHE A 416 -8.39 34.90 11.19
C PHE A 416 -8.33 33.79 12.23
N THR A 417 -9.45 33.14 12.54
CA THR A 417 -9.49 32.19 13.65
C THR A 417 -9.29 30.74 13.19
N TYR A 418 -9.24 30.47 11.87
CA TYR A 418 -8.94 29.13 11.34
C TYR A 418 -7.97 29.15 10.17
N GLN A 419 -7.11 28.14 10.21
CA GLN A 419 -6.05 27.84 9.28
C GLN A 419 -6.62 27.14 8.05
N GLY A 420 -6.60 27.82 6.91
CA GLY A 420 -6.98 27.28 5.61
C GLY A 420 -8.47 27.43 5.27
N PHE A 421 -8.81 27.10 4.03
CA PHE A 421 -10.14 27.32 3.45
C PHE A 421 -10.84 25.98 3.31
N ILE A 422 -12.08 25.92 3.79
CA ILE A 422 -12.99 24.79 3.58
C ILE A 422 -13.90 25.18 2.43
N GLY A 423 -14.07 24.25 1.49
CA GLY A 423 -14.94 24.47 0.36
C GLY A 423 -15.55 23.18 -0.13
N THR A 424 -16.59 23.35 -0.91
CA THR A 424 -17.25 22.26 -1.61
C THR A 424 -16.43 21.87 -2.83
N PHE A 425 -16.27 20.58 -3.05
CA PHE A 425 -15.61 20.05 -4.23
C PHE A 425 -16.37 20.47 -5.49
N LYS A 426 -15.64 21.05 -6.46
CA LYS A 426 -16.26 21.53 -7.70
C LYS A 426 -16.72 20.36 -8.60
N PRO A 427 -17.99 20.35 -9.06
CA PRO A 427 -18.60 19.25 -9.80
C PRO A 427 -18.26 19.30 -11.30
N THR A 428 -16.99 19.19 -11.67
CA THR A 428 -16.61 19.04 -13.07
C THR A 428 -15.40 18.15 -13.13
N GLY A 429 -15.40 17.14 -14.01
CA GLY A 429 -14.25 16.24 -14.22
C GLY A 429 -12.98 17.05 -14.43
N PHE A 430 -12.22 17.22 -13.35
CA PHE A 430 -11.04 18.07 -13.33
C PHE A 430 -9.83 17.17 -13.50
N ALA A 431 -9.14 17.28 -14.62
CA ALA A 431 -7.87 16.60 -14.81
C ALA A 431 -6.75 17.63 -14.65
N PHE A 432 -5.97 17.51 -13.57
CA PHE A 432 -4.66 18.16 -13.47
C PHE A 432 -3.70 17.50 -14.47
N LYS A 433 -3.81 17.86 -15.74
CA LYS A 433 -2.97 17.24 -16.78
C LYS A 433 -1.53 17.72 -16.63
N ASN A 434 -0.59 16.79 -16.43
CA ASN A 434 0.84 17.07 -16.33
C ASN A 434 1.24 18.20 -15.35
N THR A 435 0.55 18.33 -14.21
CA THR A 435 0.78 19.44 -13.29
C THR A 435 1.86 19.10 -12.25
N ALA A 436 3.09 19.56 -12.48
CA ALA A 436 4.19 19.38 -11.54
C ALA A 436 4.40 20.62 -10.67
N GLY A 437 4.70 20.40 -9.40
CA GLY A 437 5.29 21.43 -8.57
C GLY A 437 4.31 22.30 -7.77
N LEU A 438 3.08 21.83 -7.57
CA LEU A 438 2.11 22.49 -6.71
C LEU A 438 2.37 22.18 -5.24
N ILE A 439 2.11 23.14 -4.37
CA ILE A 439 2.05 22.90 -2.92
C ILE A 439 0.63 22.43 -2.53
N PRO A 440 0.46 21.73 -1.39
CA PRO A 440 -0.86 21.26 -0.94
C PRO A 440 -1.93 22.37 -0.89
N ALA A 441 -1.56 23.59 -0.51
CA ALA A 441 -2.46 24.74 -0.51
C ALA A 441 -2.99 25.11 -1.90
N GLU A 442 -2.16 24.99 -2.95
CA GLU A 442 -2.56 25.27 -4.33
C GLU A 442 -3.48 24.18 -4.87
N ILE A 443 -3.20 22.92 -4.53
CA ILE A 443 -4.06 21.77 -4.87
C ILE A 443 -5.45 21.98 -4.26
N ALA A 444 -5.54 22.23 -2.96
CA ALA A 444 -6.82 22.46 -2.30
C ALA A 444 -7.60 23.63 -2.94
N ARG A 445 -6.93 24.72 -3.35
CA ARG A 445 -7.60 25.87 -3.98
C ARG A 445 -8.17 25.52 -5.34
N ALA A 446 -7.44 24.73 -6.11
CA ALA A 446 -7.88 24.28 -7.42
C ALA A 446 -9.03 23.26 -7.34
N LEU A 447 -9.18 22.53 -6.22
CA LEU A 447 -10.31 21.61 -6.01
C LEU A 447 -11.61 22.34 -5.59
N ILE A 448 -11.48 23.53 -4.99
CA ILE A 448 -12.61 24.32 -4.47
C ILE A 448 -13.08 25.40 -5.45
N ASN A 449 -12.17 26.04 -6.21
CA ASN A 449 -12.49 27.13 -7.16
C ASN A 449 -12.75 26.62 -8.58
#